data_AF-A0A9P6JR97-F1
#
_entry.id   AF-A0A9P6JR97-F1
#
_cell.length_a   1.000
_cell.length_b   1.000
_cell.length_c   1.000
_cell.angle_alpha   90.00
_cell.angle_beta   90.00
_cell.angle_gamma   90.00
#
_symmetry.space_group_name_H-M   'P 1'
#
loop_
_entity.id
_entity.type
_entity.pdbx_description
1 polymer ?
#
loop_
_entity_poly.entity_id
_entity_poly.type
_entity_poly.pdbx_seq_one_letter_code
_entity_poly.pdbx_strand_id
1 'polypeptide(L)' 'LPVELLAEMMQLLDWKDILRLRQLCRRLDTASRERSVWLSIFLPYSAVLPRLFWLEKPLAMHSSAELEKVIVRW' A
#
# COMPACT_ATOMS: atom_id res chain seq x y z
N LEU A 1 -20.35 1.19 -1.55
CA LEU A 1 -19.47 1.69 -0.49
C LEU A 1 -18.56 2.79 -1.02
N PRO A 2 -18.46 3.96 -0.37
CA PRO A 2 -17.47 5.00 -0.70
C PRO A 2 -16.06 4.43 -0.91
N VAL A 3 -15.27 5.06 -1.77
CA VAL A 3 -13.91 4.59 -2.11
C VAL A 3 -12.99 4.66 -0.89
N GLU A 4 -13.21 5.65 -0.05
CA GLU A 4 -12.50 5.91 1.19
C GLU A 4 -12.68 4.74 2.16
N LEU A 5 -13.92 4.27 2.34
CA LEU A 5 -14.21 3.10 3.17
C LEU A 5 -13.66 1.80 2.57
N LEU A 6 -13.63 1.67 1.24
CA LEU A 6 -12.96 0.53 0.60
C LEU A 6 -11.45 0.55 0.88
N ALA A 7 -10.83 1.72 0.84
CA ALA A 7 -9.41 1.88 1.18
C ALA A 7 -9.14 1.57 2.66
N GLU A 8 -10.00 2.00 3.58
CA GLU A 8 -9.90 1.62 5.00
C GLU A 8 -10.01 0.11 5.21
N MET A 9 -10.94 -0.56 4.52
CA MET A 9 -11.04 -2.02 4.56
C MET A 9 -9.78 -2.69 4.00
N MET A 10 -9.22 -2.17 2.91
CA MET A 10 -8.00 -2.69 2.30
C MET A 10 -6.76 -2.52 3.19
N GLN A 11 -6.73 -1.54 4.09
CA GLN A 11 -5.62 -1.37 5.04
C GLN A 11 -5.48 -2.55 6.01
N LEU A 12 -6.51 -3.38 6.15
CA LEU A 12 -6.53 -4.60 6.97
C LEU A 12 -6.06 -5.86 6.22
N LEU A 13 -5.75 -5.74 4.92
CA LEU A 13 -5.40 -6.86 4.06
C LEU A 13 -3.89 -6.91 3.78
N ASP A 14 -3.42 -8.07 3.29
CA ASP A 14 -2.09 -8.17 2.73
C ASP A 14 -2.01 -7.57 1.31
N TRP A 15 -0.79 -7.30 0.85
CA TRP A 15 -0.60 -6.68 -0.47
C TRP A 15 -1.04 -7.59 -1.63
N LYS A 16 -1.02 -8.91 -1.46
CA LYS A 16 -1.41 -9.85 -2.53
C LYS A 16 -2.92 -9.81 -2.74
N ASP A 17 -3.69 -9.75 -1.66
CA ASP A 17 -5.14 -9.63 -1.71
C ASP A 17 -5.56 -8.28 -2.30
N ILE A 18 -4.86 -7.20 -1.99
CA ILE A 18 -5.09 -5.89 -2.61
C ILE A 18 -4.89 -5.96 -4.13
N LEU A 19 -3.80 -6.60 -4.59
CA LEU A 19 -3.55 -6.77 -6.03
C LEU A 19 -4.60 -7.65 -6.71
N ARG A 20 -5.16 -8.65 -6.03
CA ARG A 20 -6.28 -9.45 -6.54
C ARG A 20 -7.56 -8.63 -6.64
N LEU A 21 -7.92 -7.89 -5.59
CA LEU A 21 -9.11 -7.04 -5.55
C LEU A 21 -9.10 -5.98 -6.66
N ARG A 22 -7.91 -5.43 -6.96
CA ARG A 22 -7.70 -4.46 -8.05
C ARG A 22 -8.21 -4.95 -9.41
N GLN A 23 -8.13 -6.25 -9.68
CA GLN A 23 -8.55 -6.84 -10.96
C GLN A 23 -10.07 -7.03 -11.08
N LEU A 24 -10.83 -6.85 -9.99
CA LEU A 24 -12.26 -7.19 -9.97
C LEU A 24 -13.16 -6.07 -10.53
N CYS A 25 -12.91 -4.81 -10.14
CA CYS A 25 -13.66 -3.68 -10.68
C CYS A 25 -12.94 -2.34 -10.51
N ARG A 26 -13.37 -1.33 -11.28
CA ARG A 26 -12.78 0.03 -11.26
C ARG A 26 -12.75 0.67 -9.88
N ARG A 27 -13.79 0.46 -9.05
CA ARG A 27 -13.83 1.05 -7.70
C ARG A 27 -12.77 0.45 -6.78
N LEU A 28 -12.55 -0.85 -6.89
CA LEU A 28 -11.50 -1.54 -6.14
C LEU A 28 -10.12 -1.17 -6.69
N ASP A 29 -9.99 -0.98 -8.01
CA ASP A 29 -8.76 -0.43 -8.59
C ASP A 29 -8.44 0.96 -8.04
N THR A 30 -9.40 1.88 -8.02
CA THR A 30 -9.21 3.21 -7.43
C THR A 30 -8.83 3.13 -5.96
N ALA A 31 -9.58 2.39 -5.14
CA ALA A 31 -9.29 2.24 -3.71
C ALA A 31 -7.92 1.61 -3.45
N SER A 32 -7.53 0.60 -4.24
CA SER A 32 -6.24 -0.10 -4.12
C SER A 32 -5.02 0.76 -4.46
N ARG A 33 -5.23 1.94 -5.04
CA ARG A 33 -4.17 2.90 -5.40
C ARG A 33 -4.03 4.01 -4.37
N GLU A 34 -4.88 4.04 -3.35
CA GLU A 34 -4.77 5.01 -2.27
C GLU A 34 -3.46 4.84 -1.51
N ARG A 35 -2.79 5.96 -1.24
CA ARG A 35 -1.50 5.96 -0.58
C ARG A 35 -1.56 5.39 0.85
N SER A 36 -2.69 5.60 1.53
CA SER A 36 -2.93 5.09 2.90
C SER A 36 -2.90 3.56 2.96
N VAL A 37 -3.41 2.89 1.93
CA VAL A 37 -3.41 1.42 1.81
C VAL A 37 -1.98 0.89 1.81
N TRP A 38 -1.11 1.42 0.93
CA TRP A 38 0.27 0.95 0.86
C TRP A 38 1.09 1.36 2.09
N LEU A 39 0.76 2.48 2.72
CA LEU A 39 1.40 2.89 3.96
C LEU A 39 1.09 1.96 5.13
N SER A 40 -0.16 1.51 5.28
CA SER A 40 -0.56 0.61 6.37
C SER A 40 0.13 -0.74 6.27
N ILE A 41 0.40 -1.19 5.04
CA ILE A 41 1.20 -2.39 4.78
C ILE A 41 2.67 -2.13 5.09
N PHE A 42 3.22 -1.00 4.63
CA PHE A 42 4.65 -0.69 4.78
C PHE A 42 5.09 -0.56 6.25
N LEU A 43 4.30 0.10 7.09
CA LEU A 43 4.68 0.45 8.46
C LEU A 43 5.04 -0.78 9.32
N PRO A 44 4.25 -1.85 9.39
CA PRO A 44 4.63 -3.08 10.08
C PRO A 44 5.96 -3.67 9.58
N TYR A 45 6.18 -3.70 8.26
CA TYR A 45 7.44 -4.22 7.69
C TYR A 45 8.64 -3.33 8.00
N SER A 46 8.45 -2.00 8.07
CA SER A 46 9.53 -1.05 8.37
C SER A 46 10.19 -1.27 9.74
N ALA A 47 9.46 -1.85 10.70
CA ALA A 47 9.98 -2.14 12.03
C ALA A 47 10.87 -3.40 12.07
N VAL A 48 10.65 -4.33 11.14
CA VAL A 48 11.33 -5.64 11.09
C VAL A 48 12.53 -5.60 10.14
N LEU A 49 12.53 -4.70 9.17
CA LEU A 49 13.63 -4.54 8.21
C LEU A 49 14.82 -3.83 8.86
N PRO A 50 16.01 -4.47 8.96
CA PRO A 50 17.18 -3.85 9.57
C PRO A 50 17.63 -2.67 8.70
N ARG A 51 17.27 -1.46 9.14
CA ARG A 51 17.58 -0.15 8.54
C ARG A 51 17.14 -0.06 7.08
N LEU A 52 16.05 0.67 6.87
CA LEU A 52 15.65 1.23 5.58
C LEU A 52 16.71 2.21 5.06
N PHE A 53 17.88 1.70 4.63
CA PHE A 53 18.85 2.43 3.81
C PHE A 53 18.33 2.65 2.36
N TRP A 54 17.09 2.22 2.08
CA TRP A 54 16.48 2.25 0.74
C TRP A 54 15.51 3.41 0.53
N LEU A 55 15.04 4.07 1.60
CA LEU A 55 14.21 5.26 1.45
C LEU A 55 15.14 6.45 1.18
N GLU A 56 15.36 6.73 -0.11
CA GLU A 56 16.16 7.87 -0.58
C GLU A 56 15.61 9.23 -0.08
N LYS A 57 14.36 9.25 0.38
CA LYS A 57 13.65 10.43 0.87
C LYS A 57 12.72 10.07 2.05
N PRO A 58 12.24 11.06 2.82
CA PRO A 58 11.31 10.82 3.93
C PRO A 58 10.05 10.06 3.47
N LEU A 59 9.52 9.17 4.32
CA LEU A 59 8.34 8.35 4.02
C LEU A 59 7.16 9.18 3.49
N ALA A 60 6.90 10.36 4.08
CA ALA A 60 5.85 11.29 3.67
C ALA A 60 5.95 11.73 2.20
N MET A 61 7.16 11.73 1.61
CA MET A 61 7.41 12.14 0.22
C MET A 61 7.31 10.99 -0.78
N HIS A 62 7.10 9.75 -0.32
CA HIS A 62 6.83 8.63 -1.21
C HIS A 62 5.37 8.64 -1.67
N SER A 63 5.18 8.47 -2.96
CA SER A 63 3.88 8.23 -3.59
C SER A 63 3.39 6.81 -3.31
N SER A 64 2.08 6.60 -3.54
CA SER A 64 1.46 5.27 -3.46
C SER A 64 2.20 4.23 -4.31
N ALA A 65 2.52 4.57 -5.56
CA ALA A 65 3.21 3.67 -6.49
C ALA A 65 4.65 3.33 -6.06
N GLU A 66 5.36 4.28 -5.45
CA GLU A 66 6.71 4.02 -4.92
C GLU A 66 6.66 3.04 -3.75
N LEU A 67 5.68 3.20 -2.84
CA LEU A 67 5.49 2.27 -1.72
C LEU A 67 5.10 0.88 -2.21
N GLU A 68 4.15 0.80 -3.14
CA GLU A 68 3.76 -0.46 -3.78
C GLU A 68 4.95 -1.18 -4.39
N LYS A 69 5.79 -0.47 -5.16
CA LYS A 69 6.96 -1.05 -5.81
C LYS A 69 7.94 -1.64 -4.80
N VAL A 70 8.13 -1.00 -3.64
CA VAL A 70 9.00 -1.53 -2.58
C VAL A 70 8.39 -2.78 -1.97
N ILE A 71 7.09 -2.75 -1.61
CA ILE A 71 6.40 -3.87 -0.97
C ILE A 71 6.34 -5.10 -1.88
N VAL A 72 6.01 -4.94 -3.16
CA VAL A 72 5.83 -6.05 -4.10
C VAL A 72 7.17 -6.69 -4.52
N ARG A 73 8.28 -5.97 -4.38
CA ARG A 73 9.63 -6.48 -4.70
C ARG A 73 10.29 -7.24 -3.55
N TRP A 74 9.76 -7.12 -2.34
CA TRP A 74 10.21 -7.84 -1.15
C TRP A 74 9.46 -9.17 -1.01
#